data_AF-A0A6B2LAL5-F1
#
_entry.id   AF-A0A6B2LAL5-F1
#
_cell.length_a   1.000
_cell.length_b   1.000
_cell.length_c   1.000
_cell.angle_alpha   90.00
_cell.angle_beta   90.00
_cell.angle_gamma   90.00
#
_symmetry.space_group_name_H-M   'P 1'
#
loop_
_entity.id
_entity.type
_entity.pdbx_description
1 polymer ?
#
loop_
_entity_poly.entity_id
_entity_poly.type
_entity_poly.pdbx_seq_one_letter_code
_entity_poly.pdbx_strand_id
1 'polypeptide(L)'
;MEKEMFIQQLNKALKDQYNLLHQNPQKMDDHIKEEYDILLQRLDSTLRLVNNLLLENQALNDKFNHSKNSRLLQEQSDKLLYSLEQSKDNEIQKLSDECDNLKLVWRNSLNEQSFLTDINEKYRKYLVNMERALDAFKEANPSFAIKQIKDFGNPQFIYNCNTIQQKKQLLSLATQTQVPDVMQTVIWFIKASTPTAQFDYLLFEFPTAVSSFLNFLEEIGDRKEWERIMLATNRKEDYAFYLFNNALKQEQAVEKLSGLQRCLRFIKEHSCRSQDTELIEEYIVQFTIDASNLLEDNDN
;
A
#
# COMPACT_ATOMS: atom_id res chain seq x y z
N MET A 1 -10.37 -4.22 20.45
CA MET A 1 -10.29 -5.09 21.64
C MET A 1 -8.88 -5.15 22.24
N GLU A 2 -7.83 -5.57 21.51
CA GLU A 2 -6.45 -5.59 22.07
C GLU A 2 -5.88 -4.20 22.37
N LYS A 3 -6.20 -3.20 21.54
CA LYS A 3 -5.74 -1.81 21.68
C LYS A 3 -6.34 -1.09 22.92
N GLU A 4 -7.59 -1.38 23.26
CA GLU A 4 -8.25 -0.84 24.46
C GLU A 4 -7.73 -1.50 25.74
N MET A 5 -7.46 -2.81 25.70
CA MET A 5 -6.84 -3.53 26.81
C MET A 5 -5.46 -2.96 27.14
N PHE A 6 -4.67 -2.64 26.12
CA PHE A 6 -3.34 -2.04 26.28
C PHE A 6 -3.41 -0.65 26.92
N ILE A 7 -4.36 0.20 26.49
CA ILE A 7 -4.56 1.54 27.07
C ILE A 7 -5.02 1.45 28.54
N GLN A 8 -5.88 0.48 28.86
CA GLN A 8 -6.33 0.26 30.24
C GLN A 8 -5.19 -0.25 31.15
N GLN A 9 -4.33 -1.12 30.64
CA GLN A 9 -3.16 -1.61 31.37
C GLN A 9 -2.13 -0.49 31.60
N LEU A 10 -1.93 0.38 30.62
CA LEU A 10 -1.03 1.54 30.73
C LEU A 10 -1.54 2.55 31.78
N ASN A 11 -2.83 2.90 31.73
CA ASN A 11 -3.44 3.81 32.70
C ASN A 11 -3.41 3.25 34.12
N LYS A 12 -3.58 1.93 34.28
CA LYS A 12 -3.46 1.28 35.58
C LYS A 12 -2.02 1.34 36.11
N ALA A 13 -1.03 1.04 35.28
CA ALA A 13 0.38 1.07 35.67
C ALA A 13 0.86 2.49 36.07
N LEU A 14 0.40 3.51 35.34
CA LEU A 14 0.69 4.92 35.66
C LEU A 14 0.05 5.35 36.99
N LYS A 15 -1.19 4.92 37.25
CA LYS A 15 -1.91 5.25 38.49
C LYS A 15 -1.32 4.54 39.71
N ASP A 16 -0.90 3.29 39.55
CA ASP A 16 -0.22 2.53 40.61
C ASP A 16 1.16 3.12 40.94
N GLN A 17 1.88 3.63 39.94
CA GLN A 17 3.16 4.35 40.13
C GLN A 17 3.00 5.73 40.78
N TYR A 18 1.95 6.49 40.43
CA TYR A 18 1.62 7.75 41.08
C TYR A 18 1.37 7.55 42.58
N ASN A 19 0.62 6.51 42.94
CA ASN A 19 0.33 6.16 44.33
C ASN A 19 1.60 5.75 45.11
N LEU A 20 2.55 5.07 44.46
CA LEU A 20 3.85 4.69 45.05
C LEU A 20 4.77 5.90 45.29
N LEU A 21 4.77 6.90 44.39
CA LEU A 21 5.56 8.13 44.55
C LEU A 21 5.02 9.03 45.67
N HIS A 22 3.69 9.05 45.87
CA HIS A 22 3.08 9.77 47.00
C HIS A 22 3.33 9.14 48.37
N GLN A 23 3.75 7.87 48.43
CA GLN A 23 4.03 7.18 49.69
C GLN A 23 5.43 7.47 50.26
N ASN A 24 6.32 8.16 49.53
CA ASN A 24 7.65 8.57 50.04
C ASN A 24 7.97 10.06 49.79
N PRO A 25 7.31 11.00 50.50
CA PRO A 25 7.51 12.44 50.29
C PRO A 25 8.84 12.98 50.85
N GLN A 26 9.55 12.20 51.69
CA GLN A 26 10.62 12.72 52.55
C GLN A 26 11.99 12.93 51.86
N LYS A 27 12.12 12.72 50.55
CA LYS A 27 13.42 12.77 49.84
C LYS A 27 13.45 13.66 48.60
N MET A 28 12.36 14.35 48.27
CA MET A 28 12.29 15.18 47.07
C MET A 28 12.14 16.63 47.54
N ASP A 29 13.10 17.48 47.18
CA ASP A 29 12.98 18.93 47.37
C ASP A 29 11.67 19.39 46.74
N ASP A 30 10.86 20.15 47.47
CA ASP A 30 9.48 20.51 47.07
C ASP A 30 9.48 21.21 45.69
N HIS A 31 10.55 21.94 45.37
CA HIS A 31 10.75 22.56 44.06
C HIS A 31 10.95 21.53 42.93
N ILE A 32 11.67 20.45 43.17
CA ILE A 32 11.89 19.38 42.17
C ILE A 32 10.60 18.57 41.96
N LYS A 33 9.82 18.39 43.04
CA LYS A 33 8.51 17.76 42.96
C LYS A 33 7.53 18.60 42.14
N GLU A 34 7.53 19.91 42.32
CA GLU A 34 6.69 20.84 41.55
C GLU A 34 7.08 20.86 40.06
N GLU A 35 8.37 20.92 39.72
CA GLU A 35 8.83 20.84 38.32
C GLU A 35 8.50 19.49 37.67
N TYR A 36 8.58 18.39 38.42
CA TYR A 36 8.21 17.06 37.95
C TYR A 36 6.70 16.93 37.70
N ASP A 37 5.86 17.47 38.58
CA ASP A 37 4.41 17.50 38.41
C ASP A 37 4.01 18.35 37.18
N ILE A 38 4.71 19.46 36.93
CA ILE A 38 4.52 20.29 35.73
C ILE A 38 4.89 19.52 34.45
N LEU A 39 6.01 18.78 34.46
CA LEU A 39 6.42 17.94 33.32
C LEU A 39 5.41 16.81 33.06
N LEU A 40 4.91 16.16 34.11
CA LEU A 40 3.87 15.13 33.98
C LEU A 40 2.58 15.70 33.41
N GLN A 41 2.15 16.89 33.85
CA GLN A 41 0.98 17.56 33.30
C GLN A 41 1.15 17.93 31.82
N ARG A 42 2.34 18.40 31.43
CA ARG A 42 2.67 18.69 30.03
C ARG A 42 2.65 17.42 29.19
N LEU A 43 3.27 16.34 29.67
CA LEU A 43 3.29 15.04 29.00
C LEU A 43 1.87 14.47 28.81
N ASP A 44 1.02 14.54 29.84
CA ASP A 44 -0.37 14.08 29.76
C ASP A 44 -1.19 14.93 28.77
N SER A 45 -0.90 16.24 28.69
CA SER A 45 -1.52 17.15 27.72
C SER A 45 -1.10 16.81 26.28
N THR A 46 0.19 16.56 26.03
CA THR A 46 0.70 16.16 24.71
C THR A 46 0.15 14.79 24.28
N LEU A 47 0.03 13.83 25.22
CA LEU A 47 -0.60 12.52 24.94
C LEU A 47 -2.08 12.65 24.55
N ARG A 48 -2.82 13.54 25.21
CA ARG A 48 -4.21 13.82 24.84
C ARG A 48 -4.30 14.46 23.46
N LEU A 49 -3.40 15.39 23.13
CA LEU A 49 -3.34 16.00 21.80
C LEU A 49 -3.08 14.95 20.71
N VAL A 50 -2.08 14.09 20.91
CA VAL A 50 -1.74 13.01 19.95
C VAL A 50 -2.91 12.04 19.78
N ASN A 51 -3.57 11.64 20.87
CA ASN A 51 -4.76 10.78 20.80
C ASN A 51 -5.92 11.44 20.05
N ASN A 52 -6.17 12.73 20.29
CA ASN A 52 -7.22 13.47 19.59
C ASN A 52 -6.93 13.55 18.09
N LEU A 53 -5.69 13.84 17.71
CA LEU A 53 -5.28 13.89 16.29
C LEU A 53 -5.35 12.51 15.62
N LEU A 54 -5.03 11.43 16.33
CA LEU A 54 -5.20 10.06 15.83
C LEU A 54 -6.68 9.73 15.59
N LEU A 55 -7.57 10.12 16.50
CA LEU A 55 -9.01 9.95 16.35
C LEU A 55 -9.56 10.79 15.19
N GLU A 56 -9.10 12.02 15.02
CA GLU A 56 -9.45 12.87 13.88
C GLU A 56 -8.98 12.26 12.55
N ASN A 57 -7.77 11.71 12.50
CA ASN A 57 -7.24 11.05 11.31
C ASN A 57 -8.03 9.77 10.97
N GLN A 58 -8.42 8.98 11.99
CA GLN A 58 -9.33 7.84 11.81
C GLN A 58 -10.69 8.29 11.25
N ALA A 59 -11.29 9.35 11.82
CA ALA A 59 -12.56 9.88 11.35
C ALA A 59 -12.47 10.45 9.91
N LEU A 60 -11.34 11.03 9.53
CA LEU A 60 -11.07 11.48 8.16
C LEU A 60 -10.91 10.31 7.20
N ASN A 61 -10.21 9.24 7.60
CA ASN A 61 -10.13 8.01 6.83
C ASN A 61 -11.50 7.34 6.65
N ASP A 62 -12.34 7.32 7.68
CA ASP A 62 -13.70 6.79 7.59
C ASP A 62 -14.59 7.63 6.67
N LYS A 63 -14.46 8.96 6.71
CA LYS A 63 -15.13 9.86 5.76
C LYS A 63 -14.59 9.72 4.33
N PHE A 64 -13.29 9.51 4.16
CA PHE A 64 -12.67 9.20 2.87
C PHE A 64 -13.22 7.90 2.29
N ASN A 65 -13.40 6.87 3.11
CA ASN A 65 -13.98 5.59 2.72
C ASN A 65 -15.43 5.71 2.23
N HIS A 66 -16.12 6.83 2.48
CA HIS A 66 -17.54 7.04 2.14
C HIS A 66 -17.79 8.21 1.18
N SER A 67 -16.73 8.88 0.68
CA SER A 67 -16.85 10.12 -0.12
C SER A 67 -16.30 9.98 -1.54
N LYS A 68 -17.02 10.53 -2.53
CA LYS A 68 -16.55 10.66 -3.93
C LYS A 68 -15.45 11.73 -4.11
N ASN A 69 -15.17 12.54 -3.09
CA ASN A 69 -14.15 13.60 -3.11
C ASN A 69 -12.83 13.13 -2.46
N SER A 70 -12.24 12.04 -2.99
CA SER A 70 -11.04 11.43 -2.41
C SER A 70 -9.83 12.37 -2.42
N ARG A 71 -9.64 13.17 -3.48
CA ARG A 71 -8.45 14.01 -3.66
C ARG A 71 -8.30 15.13 -2.62
N LEU A 72 -9.40 15.79 -2.26
CA LEU A 72 -9.39 16.86 -1.24
C LEU A 72 -9.15 16.31 0.16
N LEU A 73 -9.72 15.13 0.46
CA LEU A 73 -9.54 14.45 1.74
C LEU A 73 -8.13 13.85 1.88
N GLN A 74 -7.53 13.40 0.78
CA GLN A 74 -6.11 12.98 0.74
C GLN A 74 -5.19 14.17 1.05
N GLU A 75 -5.37 15.31 0.39
CA GLU A 75 -4.56 16.51 0.64
C GLU A 75 -4.72 17.05 2.08
N GLN A 76 -5.92 16.93 2.67
CA GLN A 76 -6.14 17.28 4.07
C GLN A 76 -5.46 16.29 5.03
N SER A 77 -5.48 15.00 4.72
CA SER A 77 -4.78 13.97 5.49
C SER A 77 -3.26 14.17 5.44
N ASP A 78 -2.69 14.43 4.26
CA ASP A 78 -1.26 14.67 4.07
C ASP A 78 -0.79 15.95 4.79
N LYS A 79 -1.59 17.03 4.73
CA LYS A 79 -1.30 18.27 5.48
C LYS A 79 -1.35 18.07 6.99
N LEU A 80 -2.30 17.28 7.48
CA LEU A 80 -2.38 16.92 8.89
C LEU A 80 -1.18 16.07 9.30
N LEU A 81 -0.78 15.09 8.48
CA LEU A 81 0.39 14.24 8.73
C LEU A 81 1.68 15.07 8.82
N TYR A 82 1.89 15.97 7.86
CA TYR A 82 3.04 16.86 7.83
C TYR A 82 3.08 17.82 9.03
N SER A 83 1.91 18.40 9.40
CA SER A 83 1.82 19.24 10.59
C SER A 83 2.06 18.45 11.88
N LEU A 84 1.69 17.17 11.91
CA LEU A 84 1.94 16.26 13.03
C LEU A 84 3.43 15.92 13.16
N GLU A 85 4.10 15.65 12.04
CA GLU A 85 5.54 15.40 11.99
C GLU A 85 6.33 16.62 12.45
N GLN A 86 6.01 17.81 11.93
CA GLN A 86 6.67 19.05 12.38
C GLN A 86 6.38 19.40 13.84
N SER A 87 5.14 19.24 14.31
CA SER A 87 4.80 19.50 15.72
C SER A 87 5.53 18.53 16.63
N LYS A 88 5.59 17.25 16.25
CA LYS A 88 6.30 16.19 16.97
C LYS A 88 7.80 16.48 17.06
N ASP A 89 8.46 16.80 15.96
CA ASP A 89 9.91 17.03 15.96
C ASP A 89 10.28 18.26 16.79
N ASN A 90 9.48 19.34 16.71
CA ASN A 90 9.67 20.54 17.52
C ASN A 90 9.44 20.29 19.02
N GLU A 91 8.46 19.46 19.37
CA GLU A 91 8.09 19.18 20.76
C GLU A 91 9.03 18.14 21.40
N ILE A 92 9.50 17.16 20.62
CA ILE A 92 10.60 16.26 21.00
C ILE A 92 11.89 17.06 21.22
N GLN A 93 12.22 17.98 20.31
CA GLN A 93 13.41 18.81 20.46
C GLN A 93 13.32 19.69 21.71
N LYS A 94 12.18 20.35 21.95
CA LYS A 94 11.96 21.13 23.17
C LYS A 94 12.07 20.30 24.44
N LEU A 95 11.47 19.11 24.47
CA LEU A 95 11.55 18.21 25.62
C LEU A 95 12.97 17.67 25.80
N SER A 96 13.71 17.44 24.72
CA SER A 96 15.13 17.07 24.77
C SER A 96 15.97 18.20 25.37
N ASP A 97 15.77 19.43 24.92
CA ASP A 97 16.50 20.60 25.40
C ASP A 97 16.15 20.92 26.87
N GLU A 98 14.88 20.81 27.26
CA GLU A 98 14.43 20.93 28.66
C GLU A 98 15.03 19.81 29.53
N CYS A 99 15.10 18.57 29.01
CA CYS A 99 15.72 17.45 29.71
C CYS A 99 17.23 17.63 29.87
N ASP A 100 17.92 18.16 28.87
CA ASP A 100 19.35 18.44 28.95
C ASP A 100 19.66 19.60 29.90
N ASN A 101 18.80 20.62 29.95
CA ASN A 101 18.87 21.68 30.96
C ASN A 101 18.61 21.15 32.38
N LEU A 102 17.62 20.27 32.56
CA LEU A 102 17.36 19.61 33.84
C LEU A 102 18.51 18.72 34.25
N LYS A 103 19.12 17.95 33.34
CA LYS A 103 20.35 17.17 33.61
C LYS A 103 21.51 18.07 34.02
N LEU A 104 21.62 19.28 33.46
CA LEU A 104 22.65 20.24 33.79
C LEU A 104 22.45 20.81 35.21
N VAL A 105 21.22 21.24 35.53
CA VAL A 105 20.81 21.73 36.86
C VAL A 105 20.97 20.62 37.92
N TRP A 106 20.65 19.38 37.58
CA TRP A 106 20.79 18.21 38.46
C TRP A 106 22.22 17.70 38.64
N ARG A 107 23.06 17.72 37.59
CA ARG A 107 24.51 17.43 37.71
C ARG A 107 25.18 18.36 38.70
N ASN A 108 24.67 19.59 38.80
CA ASN A 108 25.15 20.58 39.73
C ASN A 108 24.53 20.44 41.13
N SER A 109 23.46 19.64 41.31
CA SER A 109 22.72 19.59 42.58
C SER A 109 23.03 18.42 43.51
N LEU A 110 23.22 17.14 43.12
CA LEU A 110 23.59 16.10 44.13
C LEU A 110 24.05 14.70 43.64
N ASN A 111 24.83 14.09 44.55
CA ASN A 111 25.53 12.78 44.57
C ASN A 111 24.65 11.50 44.59
N GLU A 112 23.49 11.44 43.93
CA GLU A 112 22.64 10.23 44.00
C GLU A 112 22.48 9.51 42.65
N GLN A 113 23.41 8.59 42.38
CA GLN A 113 23.45 7.76 41.17
C GLN A 113 22.27 6.78 41.02
N SER A 114 21.58 6.39 42.10
CA SER A 114 20.57 5.30 42.02
C SER A 114 19.25 5.72 41.35
N PHE A 115 18.82 6.97 41.53
CA PHE A 115 17.57 7.50 40.98
C PHE A 115 17.67 7.82 39.48
N LEU A 116 18.85 8.26 39.02
CA LEU A 116 19.17 8.48 37.60
C LEU A 116 19.15 7.19 36.77
N THR A 117 19.51 6.05 37.36
CA THR A 117 19.41 4.74 36.71
C THR A 117 17.96 4.36 36.42
N ASP A 118 17.06 4.56 37.39
CA ASP A 118 15.65 4.22 37.26
C ASP A 118 14.92 5.10 36.23
N ILE A 119 15.24 6.39 36.17
CA ILE A 119 14.65 7.32 35.18
C ILE A 119 15.20 7.03 33.78
N ASN A 120 16.51 6.85 33.62
CA ASN A 120 17.09 6.50 32.33
C ASN A 120 16.55 5.16 31.82
N GLU A 121 16.31 4.18 32.70
CA GLU A 121 15.74 2.91 32.31
C GLU A 121 14.26 3.02 31.89
N LYS A 122 13.47 3.89 32.55
CA LYS A 122 12.09 4.19 32.16
C LYS A 122 12.02 4.94 30.83
N TYR A 123 12.86 5.95 30.63
CA TYR A 123 12.92 6.70 29.37
C TYR A 123 13.37 5.82 28.20
N ARG A 124 14.33 4.91 28.45
CA ARG A 124 14.79 3.93 27.47
C ARG A 124 13.71 2.91 27.11
N LYS A 125 12.94 2.41 28.08
CA LYS A 125 11.75 1.56 27.81
C LYS A 125 10.69 2.30 26.99
N TYR A 126 10.50 3.60 27.24
CA TYR A 126 9.57 4.43 26.48
C TYR A 126 10.01 4.63 25.03
N LEU A 127 11.29 4.98 24.80
CA LEU A 127 11.86 5.11 23.45
C LEU A 127 11.73 3.81 22.66
N VAL A 128 12.07 2.66 23.27
CA VAL A 128 11.93 1.34 22.64
C VAL A 128 10.46 1.03 22.28
N ASN A 129 9.51 1.44 23.12
CA ASN A 129 8.08 1.23 22.83
C ASN A 129 7.54 2.18 21.76
N MET A 130 8.02 3.42 21.72
CA MET A 130 7.70 4.37 20.65
C MET A 130 8.29 3.93 19.30
N GLU A 131 9.53 3.46 19.30
CA GLU A 131 10.18 2.88 18.12
C GLU A 131 9.39 1.67 17.63
N ARG A 132 9.00 0.73 18.50
CA ARG A 132 8.14 -0.40 18.12
C ARG A 132 6.78 0.01 17.57
N ALA A 133 6.14 1.03 18.14
CA ALA A 133 4.85 1.52 17.64
C ALA A 133 5.00 2.22 16.29
N LEU A 134 6.12 2.92 16.08
CA LEU A 134 6.47 3.57 14.82
C LEU A 134 6.85 2.54 13.74
N ASP A 135 7.57 1.50 14.11
CA ASP A 135 7.92 0.38 13.24
C ASP A 135 6.66 -0.38 12.82
N ALA A 136 5.76 -0.69 13.75
CA ALA A 136 4.45 -1.28 13.42
C ALA A 136 3.59 -0.39 12.49
N PHE A 137 3.70 0.95 12.61
CA PHE A 137 3.00 1.90 11.75
C PHE A 137 3.64 2.01 10.34
N LYS A 138 4.98 1.96 10.26
CA LYS A 138 5.74 1.94 9.00
C LYS A 138 5.59 0.62 8.26
N GLU A 139 5.50 -0.47 9.00
CA GLU A 139 5.39 -1.82 8.46
C GLU A 139 4.16 -1.96 7.58
N ALA A 140 2.98 -1.45 7.98
CA ALA A 140 1.73 -1.63 7.24
C ALA A 140 1.34 -0.47 6.28
N ASN A 141 2.25 0.47 5.97
CA ASN A 141 1.96 1.64 5.15
C ASN A 141 2.34 1.42 3.66
N PRO A 142 1.37 1.40 2.72
CA PRO A 142 1.64 1.22 1.28
C PRO A 142 2.60 2.24 0.67
N SER A 143 2.53 3.52 1.09
CA SER A 143 3.41 4.57 0.59
C SER A 143 4.86 4.34 0.98
N PHE A 144 5.09 3.87 2.22
CA PHE A 144 6.42 3.51 2.67
C PHE A 144 6.96 2.29 1.90
N ALA A 145 6.14 1.25 1.74
CA ALA A 145 6.56 0.05 1.01
C ALA A 145 6.92 0.34 -0.46
N ILE A 146 6.16 1.20 -1.15
CA ILE A 146 6.47 1.62 -2.52
C ILE A 146 7.77 2.41 -2.57
N LYS A 147 7.99 3.33 -1.62
CA LYS A 147 9.25 4.07 -1.52
C LYS A 147 10.44 3.14 -1.31
N GLN A 148 10.31 2.12 -0.47
CA GLN A 148 11.35 1.13 -0.22
C GLN A 148 11.72 0.32 -1.47
N ILE A 149 10.73 -0.09 -2.27
CA ILE A 149 10.99 -0.77 -3.54
C ILE A 149 11.66 0.20 -4.53
N LYS A 150 11.10 1.41 -4.69
CA LYS A 150 11.54 2.37 -5.70
C LYS A 150 12.97 2.86 -5.45
N ASP A 151 13.26 3.27 -4.23
CA ASP A 151 14.51 3.97 -3.91
C ASP A 151 15.63 2.98 -3.51
N PHE A 152 15.26 1.81 -2.98
CA PHE A 152 16.22 0.86 -2.40
C PHE A 152 16.10 -0.56 -2.95
N GLY A 153 15.14 -0.84 -3.85
CA GLY A 153 14.92 -2.18 -4.38
C GLY A 153 14.47 -3.20 -3.35
N ASN A 154 13.93 -2.76 -2.20
CA ASN A 154 13.58 -3.66 -1.09
C ASN A 154 12.06 -3.93 -1.05
N PRO A 155 11.59 -5.13 -1.44
CA PRO A 155 10.18 -5.49 -1.42
C PRO A 155 9.67 -5.96 -0.06
N GLN A 156 10.51 -6.14 0.97
CA GLN A 156 10.09 -6.81 2.21
C GLN A 156 8.86 -6.17 2.87
N PHE A 157 8.74 -4.85 2.81
CA PHE A 157 7.65 -4.13 3.46
C PHE A 157 6.28 -4.30 2.76
N ILE A 158 6.22 -4.78 1.51
CA ILE A 158 4.93 -5.02 0.86
C ILE A 158 4.15 -6.16 1.51
N TYR A 159 4.85 -7.14 2.11
CA TYR A 159 4.23 -8.31 2.73
C TYR A 159 3.42 -7.98 3.99
N ASN A 160 3.57 -6.76 4.52
CA ASN A 160 2.78 -6.27 5.64
C ASN A 160 1.45 -5.64 5.18
N CYS A 161 1.28 -5.39 3.88
CA CYS A 161 0.06 -4.85 3.28
C CYS A 161 -0.94 -5.97 2.97
N ASN A 162 -1.55 -6.52 4.02
CA ASN A 162 -2.37 -7.73 3.95
C ASN A 162 -3.83 -7.49 3.52
N THR A 163 -4.35 -6.29 3.70
CA THR A 163 -5.75 -5.99 3.37
C THR A 163 -5.93 -5.69 1.88
N ILE A 164 -7.12 -5.97 1.35
CA ILE A 164 -7.45 -5.68 -0.06
C ILE A 164 -7.29 -4.18 -0.38
N GLN A 165 -7.61 -3.31 0.58
CA GLN A 165 -7.52 -1.86 0.41
C GLN A 165 -6.06 -1.39 0.35
N GLN A 166 -5.18 -1.96 1.18
CA GLN A 166 -3.74 -1.67 1.10
C GLN A 166 -3.16 -2.16 -0.23
N LYS A 167 -3.57 -3.33 -0.72
CA LYS A 167 -3.14 -3.84 -2.04
C LYS A 167 -3.62 -2.95 -3.19
N LYS A 168 -4.86 -2.46 -3.12
CA LYS A 168 -5.39 -1.45 -4.06
C LYS A 168 -4.57 -0.16 -4.03
N GLN A 169 -4.21 0.31 -2.84
CA GLN A 169 -3.33 1.48 -2.68
C GLN A 169 -1.92 1.22 -3.22
N LEU A 170 -1.33 0.04 -2.98
CA LEU A 170 -0.04 -0.35 -3.54
C LEU A 170 -0.06 -0.28 -5.08
N LEU A 171 -1.09 -0.84 -5.74
CA LEU A 171 -1.23 -0.75 -7.20
C LEU A 171 -1.34 0.70 -7.67
N SER A 172 -2.20 1.49 -7.03
CA SER A 172 -2.38 2.91 -7.35
C SER A 172 -1.04 3.67 -7.29
N LEU A 173 -0.32 3.54 -6.17
CA LEU A 173 0.98 4.18 -5.97
C LEU A 173 2.05 3.65 -6.94
N ALA A 174 2.08 2.34 -7.20
CA ALA A 174 3.02 1.74 -8.14
C ALA A 174 2.82 2.30 -9.56
N THR A 175 1.58 2.41 -10.03
CA THR A 175 1.28 3.00 -11.36
C THR A 175 1.72 4.46 -11.47
N GLN A 176 1.67 5.22 -10.37
CA GLN A 176 2.15 6.60 -10.32
C GLN A 176 3.68 6.72 -10.39
N THR A 177 4.42 5.68 -9.99
CA THR A 177 5.90 5.72 -10.03
C THR A 177 6.46 5.74 -11.44
N GLN A 178 5.73 5.22 -12.43
CA GLN A 178 6.18 4.99 -13.81
C GLN A 178 7.46 4.13 -13.92
N VAL A 179 7.82 3.37 -12.87
CA VAL A 179 8.93 2.42 -12.90
C VAL A 179 8.37 1.01 -13.11
N PRO A 180 8.65 0.34 -14.25
CA PRO A 180 8.12 -1.00 -14.55
C PRO A 180 8.41 -2.03 -13.46
N ASP A 181 9.63 -2.03 -12.91
CA ASP A 181 10.04 -3.01 -11.90
C ASP A 181 9.26 -2.90 -10.59
N VAL A 182 8.94 -1.66 -10.16
CA VAL A 182 8.09 -1.41 -8.98
C VAL A 182 6.69 -1.96 -9.24
N MET A 183 6.14 -1.71 -10.43
CA MET A 183 4.80 -2.15 -10.82
C MET A 183 4.73 -3.67 -10.88
N GLN A 184 5.69 -4.32 -11.52
CA GLN A 184 5.80 -5.78 -11.60
C GLN A 184 5.89 -6.41 -10.21
N THR A 185 6.76 -5.89 -9.35
CA THR A 185 6.95 -6.38 -7.97
C THR A 185 5.63 -6.37 -7.20
N VAL A 186 4.87 -5.27 -7.31
CA VAL A 186 3.58 -5.13 -6.64
C VAL A 186 2.53 -6.07 -7.23
N ILE A 187 2.45 -6.19 -8.55
CA ILE A 187 1.51 -7.10 -9.23
C ILE A 187 1.76 -8.54 -8.81
N TRP A 188 3.03 -8.97 -8.79
CA TRP A 188 3.42 -10.31 -8.36
C TRP A 188 3.06 -10.58 -6.90
N PHE A 189 3.31 -9.63 -6.01
CA PHE A 189 2.91 -9.74 -4.61
C PHE A 189 1.39 -9.91 -4.47
N ILE A 190 0.60 -9.11 -5.17
CA ILE A 190 -0.86 -9.18 -5.08
C ILE A 190 -1.37 -10.49 -5.65
N LYS A 191 -0.83 -10.93 -6.80
CA LYS A 191 -1.15 -12.23 -7.40
C LYS A 191 -0.85 -13.39 -6.46
N ALA A 192 0.30 -13.36 -5.77
CA ALA A 192 0.70 -14.41 -4.85
C ALA A 192 -0.12 -14.42 -3.54
N SER A 193 -0.60 -13.26 -3.11
CA SER A 193 -1.25 -13.08 -1.80
C SER A 193 -2.77 -12.96 -1.85
N THR A 194 -3.39 -13.09 -3.03
CA THR A 194 -4.82 -12.81 -3.23
C THR A 194 -5.47 -13.89 -4.11
N PRO A 195 -6.70 -14.33 -3.82
CA PRO A 195 -7.43 -15.25 -4.70
C PRO A 195 -7.57 -14.69 -6.12
N THR A 196 -7.52 -15.57 -7.13
CA THR A 196 -7.52 -15.18 -8.56
C THR A 196 -8.65 -14.22 -8.92
N ALA A 197 -9.89 -14.49 -8.49
CA ALA A 197 -11.03 -13.62 -8.80
C ALA A 197 -10.88 -12.19 -8.23
N GLN A 198 -10.28 -12.05 -7.04
CA GLN A 198 -10.02 -10.75 -6.43
C GLN A 198 -8.84 -10.03 -7.08
N PHE A 199 -7.81 -10.79 -7.48
CA PHE A 199 -6.68 -10.25 -8.24
C PHE A 199 -7.14 -9.69 -9.60
N ASP A 200 -8.00 -10.43 -10.30
CA ASP A 200 -8.56 -10.02 -11.58
C ASP A 200 -9.41 -8.75 -11.44
N TYR A 201 -10.26 -8.70 -10.42
CA TYR A 201 -11.06 -7.52 -10.09
C TYR A 201 -10.17 -6.30 -9.81
N LEU A 202 -9.10 -6.46 -9.01
CA LEU A 202 -8.15 -5.38 -8.75
C LEU A 202 -7.49 -4.91 -10.04
N LEU A 203 -6.95 -5.82 -10.85
CA LEU A 203 -6.29 -5.45 -12.11
C LEU A 203 -7.23 -4.72 -13.07
N PHE A 204 -8.50 -5.15 -13.18
CA PHE A 204 -9.51 -4.49 -14.00
C PHE A 204 -9.67 -3.00 -13.66
N GLU A 205 -9.52 -2.62 -12.39
CA GLU A 205 -9.61 -1.21 -11.96
C GLU A 205 -8.37 -0.37 -12.34
N PHE A 206 -7.25 -0.98 -12.76
CA PHE A 206 -5.99 -0.29 -13.08
C PHE A 206 -5.45 -0.64 -14.48
N PRO A 207 -5.97 -0.01 -15.55
CA PRO A 207 -5.61 -0.34 -16.94
C PRO A 207 -4.11 -0.26 -17.26
N THR A 208 -3.39 0.69 -16.65
CA THR A 208 -1.93 0.83 -16.81
C THR A 208 -1.17 -0.37 -16.24
N ALA A 209 -1.60 -0.86 -15.07
CA ALA A 209 -1.02 -2.06 -14.46
C ALA A 209 -1.28 -3.30 -15.32
N VAL A 210 -2.48 -3.41 -15.88
CA VAL A 210 -2.83 -4.48 -16.84
C VAL A 210 -1.91 -4.46 -18.05
N SER A 211 -1.74 -3.31 -18.71
CA SER A 211 -0.86 -3.20 -19.88
C SER A 211 0.59 -3.57 -19.54
N SER A 212 1.10 -3.10 -18.39
CA SER A 212 2.46 -3.45 -17.95
C SER A 212 2.61 -4.95 -17.67
N PHE A 213 1.61 -5.57 -17.06
CA PHE A 213 1.65 -7.01 -16.77
C PHE A 213 1.54 -7.86 -18.03
N LEU A 214 0.66 -7.51 -18.96
CA LEU A 214 0.52 -8.19 -20.23
C LEU A 214 1.82 -8.14 -21.05
N ASN A 215 2.48 -6.98 -21.14
CA ASN A 215 3.76 -6.87 -21.83
C ASN A 215 4.80 -7.82 -21.23
N PHE A 216 4.90 -7.85 -19.90
CA PHE A 216 5.82 -8.76 -19.22
C PHE A 216 5.48 -10.23 -19.44
N LEU A 217 4.20 -10.62 -19.35
CA LEU A 217 3.76 -11.99 -19.63
C LEU A 217 4.09 -12.42 -21.06
N GLU A 218 4.00 -11.49 -22.02
CA GLU A 218 4.42 -11.71 -23.39
C GLU A 218 5.94 -11.89 -23.50
N GLU A 219 6.73 -11.04 -22.83
CA GLU A 219 8.20 -11.13 -22.77
C GLU A 219 8.70 -12.46 -22.20
N ILE A 220 8.07 -12.97 -21.13
CA ILE A 220 8.42 -14.27 -20.53
C ILE A 220 7.77 -15.46 -21.24
N GLY A 221 6.89 -15.21 -22.22
CA GLY A 221 6.21 -16.24 -22.99
C GLY A 221 5.10 -17.01 -22.24
N ASP A 222 4.58 -16.48 -21.12
CA ASP A 222 3.47 -17.10 -20.38
C ASP A 222 2.12 -16.78 -21.05
N ARG A 223 1.88 -17.44 -22.19
CA ARG A 223 0.68 -17.22 -23.00
C ARG A 223 -0.60 -17.58 -22.28
N LYS A 224 -0.60 -18.62 -21.44
CA LYS A 224 -1.80 -19.07 -20.74
C LYS A 224 -2.30 -18.00 -19.77
N GLU A 225 -1.38 -17.44 -18.99
CA GLU A 225 -1.73 -16.36 -18.07
C GLU A 225 -2.08 -15.07 -18.84
N TRP A 226 -1.35 -14.76 -19.92
CA TRP A 226 -1.64 -13.60 -20.75
C TRP A 226 -3.07 -13.62 -21.31
N GLU A 227 -3.49 -14.76 -21.90
CA GLU A 227 -4.85 -14.95 -22.42
C GLU A 227 -5.89 -14.80 -21.29
N ARG A 228 -5.62 -15.40 -20.12
CA ARG A 228 -6.50 -15.32 -18.95
C ARG A 228 -6.72 -13.87 -18.50
N ILE A 229 -5.64 -13.07 -18.42
CA ILE A 229 -5.70 -11.65 -18.02
C ILE A 229 -6.45 -10.81 -19.06
N MET A 230 -6.22 -11.03 -20.36
CA MET A 230 -6.96 -10.31 -21.42
C MET A 230 -8.47 -10.50 -21.27
N LEU A 231 -8.92 -11.73 -21.02
CA LEU A 231 -10.34 -12.04 -20.82
C LEU A 231 -10.87 -11.47 -19.51
N ALA A 232 -10.13 -11.64 -18.41
CA ALA A 232 -10.53 -11.17 -17.08
C ALA A 232 -10.64 -9.64 -17.01
N THR A 233 -9.83 -8.92 -17.80
CA THR A 233 -9.81 -7.45 -17.85
C THR A 233 -10.69 -6.85 -18.96
N ASN A 234 -11.55 -7.67 -19.56
CA ASN A 234 -12.48 -7.30 -20.63
C ASN A 234 -11.80 -6.72 -21.89
N ARG A 235 -10.57 -7.13 -22.20
CA ARG A 235 -9.83 -6.78 -23.43
C ARG A 235 -10.04 -7.82 -24.52
N LYS A 236 -11.29 -8.19 -24.74
CA LYS A 236 -11.68 -9.27 -25.68
C LYS A 236 -11.36 -8.88 -27.12
N GLU A 237 -11.57 -7.61 -27.48
CA GLU A 237 -11.31 -7.13 -28.83
C GLU A 237 -9.80 -7.13 -29.15
N ASP A 238 -8.98 -6.60 -28.24
CA ASP A 238 -7.51 -6.67 -28.36
C ASP A 238 -7.02 -8.13 -28.51
N TYR A 239 -7.67 -9.06 -27.80
CA TYR A 239 -7.33 -10.48 -27.91
C TYR A 239 -7.79 -11.09 -29.25
N ALA A 240 -8.96 -10.71 -29.77
CA ALA A 240 -9.39 -11.10 -31.10
C ALA A 240 -8.40 -10.61 -32.17
N PHE A 241 -7.93 -9.36 -32.07
CA PHE A 241 -6.87 -8.81 -32.91
C PHE A 241 -5.57 -9.59 -32.82
N TYR A 242 -5.15 -9.98 -31.62
CA TYR A 242 -3.98 -10.81 -31.42
C TYR A 242 -4.11 -12.17 -32.14
N LEU A 243 -5.27 -12.85 -32.00
CA LEU A 243 -5.55 -14.11 -32.68
C LEU A 243 -5.51 -13.93 -34.21
N PHE A 244 -6.10 -12.85 -34.71
CA PHE A 244 -6.09 -12.51 -36.12
C PHE A 244 -4.66 -12.32 -36.65
N ASN A 245 -3.87 -11.46 -36.00
CA ASN A 245 -2.49 -11.20 -36.39
C ASN A 245 -1.61 -12.46 -36.33
N ASN A 246 -1.83 -13.33 -35.34
CA ASN A 246 -1.12 -14.60 -35.26
C ASN A 246 -1.49 -15.58 -36.37
N ALA A 247 -2.76 -15.60 -36.80
CA ALA A 247 -3.20 -16.40 -37.93
C ALA A 247 -2.57 -15.89 -39.25
N LEU A 248 -2.50 -14.57 -39.44
CA LEU A 248 -1.88 -13.98 -40.64
C LEU A 248 -0.39 -14.29 -40.78
N LYS A 249 0.32 -14.46 -39.66
CA LYS A 249 1.74 -14.84 -39.62
C LYS A 249 2.01 -16.29 -40.02
N GLN A 250 1.00 -17.15 -40.09
CA GLN A 250 1.20 -18.54 -40.51
C GLN A 250 1.53 -18.60 -42.01
N GLU A 251 2.58 -19.34 -42.37
CA GLU A 251 2.98 -19.50 -43.78
C GLU A 251 2.10 -20.53 -44.49
N GLN A 252 1.71 -21.59 -43.79
CA GLN A 252 0.86 -22.64 -44.35
C GLN A 252 -0.60 -22.21 -44.41
N ALA A 253 -1.23 -22.39 -45.57
CA ALA A 253 -2.62 -21.99 -45.81
C ALA A 253 -3.60 -22.67 -44.83
N VAL A 254 -3.39 -23.96 -44.51
CA VAL A 254 -4.23 -24.72 -43.60
C VAL A 254 -4.16 -24.18 -42.17
N GLU A 255 -2.96 -23.89 -41.68
CA GLU A 255 -2.73 -23.33 -40.34
C GLU A 255 -3.29 -21.91 -40.22
N LYS A 256 -3.09 -21.09 -41.27
CA LYS A 256 -3.69 -19.74 -41.39
C LYS A 256 -5.20 -19.81 -41.32
N LEU A 257 -5.84 -20.66 -42.13
CA LEU A 257 -7.29 -20.81 -42.16
C LEU A 257 -7.82 -21.29 -40.80
N SER A 258 -7.16 -22.28 -40.19
CA SER A 258 -7.53 -22.75 -38.83
C SER A 258 -7.41 -21.64 -37.78
N GLY A 259 -6.39 -20.80 -37.86
CA GLY A 259 -6.20 -19.66 -36.96
C GLY A 259 -7.27 -18.58 -37.16
N LEU A 260 -7.59 -18.24 -38.40
CA LEU A 260 -8.64 -17.29 -38.75
C LEU A 260 -10.02 -17.79 -38.28
N GLN A 261 -10.33 -19.08 -38.47
CA GLN A 261 -11.57 -19.68 -37.95
C GLN A 261 -11.65 -19.65 -36.43
N ARG A 262 -10.52 -19.85 -35.72
CA ARG A 262 -10.46 -19.70 -34.25
C ARG A 262 -10.74 -18.26 -33.83
N CYS A 263 -10.18 -17.27 -34.54
CA CYS A 263 -10.44 -15.86 -34.30
C CYS A 263 -11.93 -15.52 -34.51
N LEU A 264 -12.52 -15.93 -35.64
CA LEU A 264 -13.94 -15.69 -35.94
C LEU A 264 -14.87 -16.32 -34.90
N ARG A 265 -14.58 -17.54 -34.46
CA ARG A 265 -15.34 -18.20 -33.40
C ARG A 265 -15.28 -17.40 -32.10
N PHE A 266 -14.08 -16.94 -31.73
CA PHE A 266 -13.88 -16.14 -30.53
C PHE A 266 -14.68 -14.83 -30.57
N ILE A 267 -14.63 -14.07 -31.68
CA ILE A 267 -15.39 -12.82 -31.88
C ILE A 267 -16.88 -13.06 -31.65
N LYS A 268 -17.44 -14.11 -32.26
CA LYS A 268 -18.86 -14.49 -32.13
C LYS A 268 -19.23 -14.91 -30.71
N GLU A 269 -18.45 -15.79 -30.08
CA GLU A 269 -18.68 -16.26 -28.70
C GLU A 269 -18.66 -15.12 -27.68
N HIS A 270 -17.81 -14.12 -27.90
CA HIS A 270 -17.58 -13.02 -26.97
C HIS A 270 -18.33 -11.73 -27.34
N SER A 271 -19.09 -11.75 -28.45
CA SER A 271 -19.86 -10.60 -28.94
C SER A 271 -19.02 -9.32 -29.05
N CYS A 272 -17.83 -9.42 -29.64
CA CYS A 272 -17.03 -8.23 -29.95
C CYS A 272 -17.74 -7.42 -31.05
N ARG A 273 -17.83 -6.09 -30.91
CA ARG A 273 -18.69 -5.25 -31.76
C ARG A 273 -18.01 -3.95 -32.21
N SER A 274 -16.70 -3.85 -32.12
CA SER A 274 -16.01 -2.73 -32.74
C SER A 274 -16.01 -2.87 -34.26
N GLN A 275 -16.03 -1.73 -34.95
CA GLN A 275 -15.87 -1.62 -36.41
C GLN A 275 -14.67 -2.43 -36.91
N ASP A 276 -13.61 -2.39 -36.13
CA ASP A 276 -12.38 -3.14 -36.28
C ASP A 276 -12.59 -4.67 -36.29
N THR A 277 -13.39 -5.20 -35.37
CA THR A 277 -13.76 -6.62 -35.38
C THR A 277 -14.70 -6.99 -36.53
N GLU A 278 -15.58 -6.09 -36.97
CA GLU A 278 -16.42 -6.30 -38.16
C GLU A 278 -15.56 -6.46 -39.42
N LEU A 279 -14.55 -5.60 -39.61
CA LEU A 279 -13.60 -5.71 -40.71
C LEU A 279 -12.80 -7.02 -40.68
N ILE A 280 -12.43 -7.50 -39.49
CA ILE A 280 -11.79 -8.81 -39.33
C ILE A 280 -12.75 -9.93 -39.78
N GLU A 281 -14.02 -9.88 -39.36
CA GLU A 281 -15.01 -10.89 -39.77
C GLU A 281 -15.21 -10.91 -41.29
N GLU A 282 -15.36 -9.74 -41.92
CA GLU A 282 -15.48 -9.59 -43.37
C GLU A 282 -14.27 -10.18 -44.09
N TYR A 283 -13.05 -9.85 -43.63
CA TYR A 283 -11.82 -10.38 -44.19
C TYR A 283 -11.77 -11.92 -44.11
N ILE A 284 -12.10 -12.50 -42.95
CA ILE A 284 -12.05 -13.95 -42.74
C ILE A 284 -13.05 -14.66 -43.65
N VAL A 285 -14.25 -14.10 -43.81
CA VAL A 285 -15.28 -14.64 -44.72
C VAL A 285 -14.79 -14.59 -46.16
N GLN A 286 -14.27 -13.45 -46.61
CA GLN A 286 -13.77 -13.30 -47.97
C GLN A 286 -12.60 -14.26 -48.25
N PHE A 287 -11.63 -14.35 -47.35
CA PHE A 287 -10.50 -15.27 -47.47
C PHE A 287 -10.95 -16.74 -47.58
N THR A 288 -11.99 -17.12 -46.83
CA THR A 288 -12.52 -18.49 -46.86
C THR A 288 -13.20 -18.80 -48.20
N ILE A 289 -13.93 -17.84 -48.76
CA ILE A 289 -14.56 -17.95 -50.09
C ILE A 289 -13.48 -18.12 -51.16
N ASP A 290 -12.47 -17.23 -51.15
CA ASP A 290 -11.40 -17.25 -52.15
C ASP A 290 -10.60 -18.57 -52.10
N ALA A 291 -10.31 -19.06 -50.90
CA ALA A 291 -9.63 -20.34 -50.71
C ALA A 291 -10.46 -21.53 -51.21
N SER A 292 -11.80 -21.47 -51.08
CA SER A 292 -12.69 -22.53 -51.57
C SER A 292 -12.75 -22.55 -53.10
N ASN A 293 -12.86 -21.39 -53.73
CA ASN A 293 -12.88 -21.26 -55.19
C ASN A 293 -11.57 -21.76 -55.82
N LEU A 294 -10.41 -21.47 -55.21
CA LEU A 294 -9.12 -21.97 -55.68
C LEU A 294 -8.97 -23.50 -55.60
N LEU A 295 -9.70 -24.17 -54.72
CA LEU A 295 -9.71 -25.63 -54.65
C LEU A 295 -10.60 -26.23 -55.73
N GLU A 296 -11.75 -25.62 -56.01
CA GLU A 296 -12.67 -26.04 -57.07
C GLU A 296 -12.06 -25.91 -58.48
N ASP A 297 -11.21 -24.90 -58.71
CA ASP A 297 -10.52 -24.68 -59.98
C ASP A 297 -9.34 -25.66 -60.24
N ASN A 298 -8.82 -26.34 -59.21
CA ASN A 298 -7.71 -27.30 -59.35
C ASN A 298 -8.17 -28.76 -59.58
N ASP A 299 -9.47 -29.03 -59.44
CA ASP A 299 -10.08 -30.35 -59.68
C ASP A 299 -10.67 -30.49 -61.11
N ASN A 300 -10.48 -29.49 -61.98
CA ASN A 300 -10.84 -29.50 -63.42
C ASN A 300 -9.59 -29.52 -64.32
#